data_AF-A0A016THE0-F1
#
_entry.id   AF-A0A016THE0-F1
#
_cell.length_a   1.000
_cell.length_b   1.000
_cell.length_c   1.000
_cell.angle_alpha   90.00
_cell.angle_beta   90.00
_cell.angle_gamma   90.00
#
_symmetry.space_group_name_H-M   'P 1'
#
loop_
_entity.id
_entity.type
_entity.pdbx_description
1 polymer ?
#
loop_
_entity_poly.entity_id
_entity_poly.type
_entity_poly.pdbx_seq_one_letter_code
_entity_poly.pdbx_strand_id
1 'polypeptide(L)'
;MDEESAEVNGTKIKRVLEFVYLGHLISSPRNPLKALQRRIQAGREAYFKYRMFLHSPTVGIRLKRKLIHSCILPAVLYVCVIWIWTREVATALRSAQRRLRRSIHGIRLSKKTIAIVIRRRTSLSDWIHSAPRRRRIYGKKLTNARQDSWAATNWYQMEADVLAGSKRGGSTI
;
A
#
# COMPACT_ATOMS: atom_id res chain seq x y z
N MET A 1 23.84 2.37 -24.95
CA MET A 1 22.45 2.38 -24.43
C MET A 1 22.18 3.81 -24.05
N ASP A 2 21.54 4.53 -24.96
CA ASP A 2 21.61 5.99 -25.03
C ASP A 2 20.89 6.66 -23.87
N GLU A 3 21.59 7.55 -23.17
CA GLU A 3 21.01 8.39 -22.12
C GLU A 3 20.09 9.43 -22.77
N GLU A 4 18.84 9.04 -22.99
CA GLU A 4 17.78 9.94 -23.40
C GLU A 4 17.65 11.06 -22.35
N SER A 5 18.05 12.27 -22.72
CA SER A 5 18.07 13.45 -21.85
C SER A 5 17.08 14.48 -22.39
N ALA A 6 16.29 15.06 -21.50
CA ALA A 6 15.32 16.10 -21.85
C ALA A 6 15.88 17.45 -21.40
N GLU A 7 15.79 18.49 -22.24
CA GLU A 7 16.17 19.85 -21.86
C GLU A 7 14.95 20.64 -21.41
N VAL A 8 15.05 21.24 -20.22
CA VAL A 8 14.06 22.20 -19.70
C VAL A 8 14.83 23.44 -19.27
N ASN A 9 14.49 24.59 -19.84
CA ASN A 9 15.14 25.88 -19.57
C ASN A 9 16.69 25.83 -19.66
N GLY A 10 17.22 25.14 -20.67
CA GLY A 10 18.67 25.01 -20.90
C GLY A 10 19.39 24.07 -19.92
N THR A 11 18.66 23.38 -19.04
CA THR A 11 19.23 22.38 -18.13
C THR A 11 18.93 20.98 -18.64
N LYS A 12 19.97 20.15 -18.82
CA LYS A 12 19.83 18.74 -19.21
C LYS A 12 19.34 17.91 -18.02
N ILE A 13 18.15 17.34 -18.14
CA ILE A 13 17.57 16.44 -17.15
C ILE A 13 17.86 15.00 -17.56
N LYS A 14 18.53 14.26 -16.68
CA LYS A 14 18.78 12.83 -16.85
C LYS A 14 17.49 12.04 -16.64
N ARG A 15 17.16 11.16 -17.58
CA ARG A 15 16.08 10.19 -17.40
C ARG A 15 16.51 9.14 -16.36
N VAL A 16 15.69 8.97 -15.31
CA VAL A 16 15.92 7.96 -14.26
C VAL A 16 14.78 6.95 -14.28
N LEU A 17 15.12 5.66 -14.23
CA LEU A 17 14.13 4.57 -14.24
C LEU A 17 13.35 4.48 -12.92
N GLU A 18 13.97 4.82 -11.80
CA GLU A 18 13.37 4.79 -10.47
C GLU A 18 13.66 6.08 -9.71
N PHE A 19 12.62 6.73 -9.20
CA PHE A 19 12.73 7.97 -8.45
C PHE A 19 11.82 7.96 -7.22
N VAL A 20 12.31 8.45 -6.08
CA VAL A 20 11.52 8.54 -4.86
C VAL A 20 11.02 9.96 -4.69
N TYR A 21 9.71 10.16 -4.88
CA TYR A 21 9.04 11.44 -4.68
C TYR A 21 8.14 11.38 -3.45
N LEU A 22 8.35 12.27 -2.47
CA LEU A 22 7.56 12.30 -1.21
C LEU A 22 7.46 10.93 -0.51
N GLY A 23 8.55 10.15 -0.58
CA GLY A 23 8.63 8.79 -0.04
C GLY A 23 7.84 7.73 -0.82
N HIS A 24 7.28 8.06 -1.99
CA HIS A 24 6.69 7.11 -2.93
C HIS A 24 7.68 6.80 -4.06
N LEU A 25 7.84 5.51 -4.38
CA LEU A 25 8.66 5.09 -5.50
C LEU A 25 7.84 5.21 -6.78
N ILE A 26 8.34 6.02 -7.71
CA ILE A 26 7.87 6.12 -9.09
C ILE A 26 8.86 5.34 -9.94
N SER A 27 8.37 4.41 -10.76
CA SER A 27 9.20 3.61 -11.66
C SER A 27 8.70 3.69 -13.10
N SER A 28 9.62 3.60 -14.05
CA SER A 28 9.36 3.49 -15.48
C SER A 28 10.09 2.25 -16.02
N PRO A 29 9.38 1.17 -16.41
CA PRO A 29 7.93 1.00 -16.42
C PRO A 29 7.30 0.96 -15.00
N ARG A 30 6.00 1.28 -14.92
CA ARG A 30 5.28 1.39 -13.64
C ARG A 30 5.16 0.04 -12.94
N ASN A 31 5.70 -0.07 -11.74
CA ASN A 31 5.64 -1.28 -10.92
C ASN A 31 4.99 -1.01 -9.55
N PRO A 32 3.67 -1.28 -9.39
CA PRO A 32 2.96 -1.02 -8.13
C PRO A 32 3.43 -1.90 -6.98
N LEU A 33 4.01 -3.08 -7.26
CA LEU A 33 4.52 -3.98 -6.22
C LEU A 33 5.75 -3.42 -5.53
N LYS A 34 6.73 -2.86 -6.27
CA LYS A 34 7.93 -2.25 -5.66
C LYS A 34 7.54 -1.10 -4.72
N ALA A 35 6.62 -0.24 -5.15
CA ALA A 35 6.12 0.85 -4.32
C ALA A 35 5.36 0.35 -3.07
N LEU A 36 4.54 -0.70 -3.22
CA LEU A 36 3.86 -1.36 -2.10
C LEU A 36 4.86 -1.98 -1.12
N GLN A 37 5.88 -2.68 -1.60
CA GLN A 37 6.90 -3.34 -0.77
C GLN A 37 7.62 -2.33 0.11
N ARG A 38 8.00 -1.16 -0.43
CA ARG A 38 8.59 -0.07 0.39
C ARG A 38 7.64 0.41 1.48
N ARG A 39 6.33 0.48 1.22
CA ARG A 39 5.34 0.86 2.24
C ARG A 39 5.07 -0.22 3.27
N ILE A 40 5.08 -1.49 2.85
CA ILE A 40 5.08 -2.63 3.79
C ILE A 40 6.32 -2.56 4.69
N GLN A 41 7.48 -2.22 4.13
CA GLN A 41 8.72 -2.06 4.88
C GLN A 41 8.65 -0.91 5.89
N ALA A 42 8.14 0.26 5.50
CA ALA A 42 7.87 1.36 6.43
C ALA A 42 6.90 0.94 7.56
N GLY A 43 5.86 0.16 7.24
CA GLY A 43 4.97 -0.42 8.24
C GLY A 43 5.67 -1.42 9.18
N ARG A 44 6.65 -2.17 8.68
CA ARG A 44 7.48 -3.08 9.49
C ARG A 44 8.41 -2.30 10.41
N GLU A 45 9.02 -1.22 9.94
CA GLU A 45 9.84 -0.33 10.76
C GLU A 45 9.03 0.27 11.90
N ALA A 46 7.82 0.76 11.60
CA ALA A 46 6.87 1.23 12.61
C ALA A 46 6.52 0.12 13.63
N TYR A 47 6.34 -1.12 13.17
CA TYR A 47 6.15 -2.27 14.07
C TYR A 47 7.38 -2.51 14.97
N PHE A 48 8.59 -2.50 14.41
CA PHE A 48 9.82 -2.78 15.16
C PHE A 48 10.11 -1.73 16.22
N LYS A 49 9.73 -0.46 15.97
CA LYS A 49 9.76 0.61 16.96
C LYS A 49 8.90 0.30 18.19
N TYR A 50 7.72 -0.27 18.00
CA TYR A 50 6.78 -0.61 19.08
C TYR A 50 6.74 -2.11 19.42
N ARG A 51 7.78 -2.88 19.04
CA ARG A 51 7.76 -4.34 19.14
C ARG A 51 7.55 -4.84 20.56
N MET A 52 8.18 -4.19 21.55
CA MET A 52 8.12 -4.63 22.95
C MET A 52 6.70 -4.51 23.48
N PHE A 53 6.03 -3.40 23.17
CA PHE A 53 4.63 -3.18 23.52
C PHE A 53 3.68 -4.16 22.81
N LEU A 54 3.88 -4.38 21.51
CA LEU A 54 3.02 -5.25 20.71
C LEU A 54 3.19 -6.74 21.03
N HIS A 55 4.39 -7.15 21.45
CA HIS A 55 4.70 -8.53 21.82
C HIS A 55 4.41 -8.85 23.29
N SER A 56 4.37 -7.84 24.17
CA SER A 56 4.11 -8.05 25.60
C SER A 56 2.77 -8.76 25.86
N PRO A 57 2.74 -9.85 26.64
CA PRO A 57 1.51 -10.56 26.98
C PRO A 57 0.61 -9.75 27.92
N THR A 58 1.19 -8.86 28.72
CA THR A 58 0.48 -8.01 29.70
C THR A 58 -0.45 -7.00 29.03
N VAL A 59 -0.10 -6.55 27.82
CA VAL A 59 -0.87 -5.52 27.11
C VAL A 59 -2.11 -6.13 26.47
N GLY A 60 -3.29 -5.64 26.87
CA GLY A 60 -4.55 -6.06 26.28
C GLY A 60 -4.64 -5.81 24.78
N ILE A 61 -5.31 -6.72 24.05
CA ILE A 61 -5.42 -6.68 22.58
C ILE A 61 -6.06 -5.39 22.03
N ARG A 62 -6.92 -4.75 22.84
CA ARG A 62 -7.58 -3.48 22.50
C ARG A 62 -6.56 -2.36 22.32
N LEU A 63 -5.57 -2.25 23.20
CA LEU A 63 -4.52 -1.23 23.13
C LEU A 63 -3.58 -1.49 21.96
N LYS A 64 -3.15 -2.74 21.78
CA LYS A 64 -2.35 -3.15 20.61
C LYS A 64 -3.05 -2.77 19.30
N ARG A 65 -4.36 -2.99 19.22
CA ARG A 65 -5.17 -2.60 18.07
C ARG A 65 -5.19 -1.10 17.82
N LYS A 66 -5.41 -0.29 18.85
CA LYS A 66 -5.38 1.18 18.74
C LYS A 66 -4.03 1.65 18.18
N LEU A 67 -2.92 1.11 18.69
CA LEU A 67 -1.59 1.44 18.19
C LEU A 67 -1.39 1.03 16.72
N ILE A 68 -1.79 -0.19 16.36
CA ILE A 68 -1.69 -0.67 14.97
C ILE A 68 -2.50 0.23 14.02
N HIS A 69 -3.72 0.60 14.40
CA HIS A 69 -4.57 1.46 13.58
C HIS A 69 -4.02 2.88 13.45
N SER A 70 -3.37 3.40 14.49
CA SER A 70 -2.90 4.79 14.53
C SER A 70 -1.51 4.97 13.90
N CYS A 71 -0.62 3.99 14.01
CA CYS A 71 0.78 4.14 13.57
C CYS A 71 1.14 3.24 12.38
N ILE A 72 0.76 1.95 12.43
CA ILE A 72 1.23 0.97 11.44
C ILE A 72 0.36 1.01 10.18
N LEU A 73 -0.97 1.05 10.34
CA LEU A 73 -1.92 1.11 9.24
C LEU A 73 -1.67 2.32 8.31
N PRO A 74 -1.51 3.56 8.80
CA PRO A 74 -1.22 4.69 7.92
C PRO A 74 0.15 4.58 7.25
N ALA A 75 1.18 4.04 7.91
CA ALA A 75 2.50 3.84 7.28
C ALA A 75 2.42 2.91 6.05
N VAL A 76 1.62 1.84 6.15
CA VAL A 76 1.39 0.90 5.04
C VAL A 76 0.47 1.50 3.97
N LEU A 77 -0.60 2.20 4.37
CA LEU A 77 -1.67 2.65 3.46
C LEU A 77 -1.58 4.13 3.05
N TYR A 78 -0.46 4.81 3.27
CA TYR A 78 -0.32 6.25 2.96
C TYR A 78 -0.64 6.56 1.49
N VAL A 79 -0.11 5.75 0.56
CA VAL A 79 -0.22 5.98 -0.90
C VAL A 79 -1.21 5.03 -1.57
N CYS A 80 -2.06 4.33 -0.80
CA CYS A 80 -2.94 3.30 -1.37
C CYS A 80 -3.96 3.83 -2.38
N VAL A 81 -4.14 5.14 -2.40
CA VAL A 81 -5.04 5.85 -3.31
C VAL A 81 -4.51 5.83 -4.75
N ILE A 82 -3.18 5.97 -4.93
CA ILE A 82 -2.48 6.02 -6.23
C ILE A 82 -2.12 4.61 -6.76
N TRP A 83 -2.33 3.56 -5.96
CA TRP A 83 -2.00 2.20 -6.37
C TRP A 83 -2.95 1.67 -7.44
N ILE A 84 -2.36 0.94 -8.39
CA ILE A 84 -3.09 0.04 -9.28
C ILE A 84 -3.43 -1.22 -8.46
N TRP A 85 -4.71 -1.54 -8.37
CA TRP A 85 -5.19 -2.70 -7.64
C TRP A 85 -5.06 -3.96 -8.50
N THR A 86 -3.99 -4.72 -8.30
CA THR A 86 -3.80 -6.04 -8.92
C THR A 86 -3.99 -7.16 -7.89
N ARG A 87 -4.19 -8.40 -8.37
CA ARG A 87 -4.28 -9.59 -7.50
C ARG A 87 -3.01 -9.76 -6.66
N GLU A 88 -1.85 -9.45 -7.24
CA GLU A 88 -0.54 -9.53 -6.59
C GLU A 88 -0.38 -8.50 -5.46
N VAL A 89 -0.84 -7.26 -5.69
CA VAL A 89 -0.87 -6.22 -4.64
C VAL A 89 -1.75 -6.69 -3.48
N ALA A 90 -2.92 -7.25 -3.77
CA ALA A 90 -3.82 -7.77 -2.74
C ALA A 90 -3.22 -8.96 -1.96
N THR A 91 -2.52 -9.89 -2.63
CA THR A 91 -1.86 -11.03 -1.95
C THR A 91 -0.68 -10.56 -1.11
N ALA A 92 0.15 -9.64 -1.60
CA ALA A 92 1.26 -9.06 -0.85
C ALA A 92 0.76 -8.34 0.42
N LEU A 93 -0.31 -7.54 0.31
CA LEU A 93 -0.91 -6.84 1.45
C LEU A 93 -1.51 -7.81 2.47
N ARG A 94 -2.21 -8.87 2.02
CA ARG A 94 -2.69 -9.96 2.90
C ARG A 94 -1.55 -10.63 3.65
N SER A 95 -0.47 -10.94 2.94
CA SER A 95 0.70 -11.62 3.51
C SER A 95 1.38 -10.75 4.57
N ALA A 96 1.55 -9.45 4.30
CA ALA A 96 2.06 -8.49 5.27
C ALA A 96 1.16 -8.40 6.52
N GLN A 97 -0.15 -8.30 6.34
CA GLN A 97 -1.10 -8.24 7.45
C GLN A 97 -1.08 -9.53 8.30
N ARG A 98 -1.01 -10.69 7.65
CA ARG A 98 -0.92 -11.99 8.34
C ARG A 98 0.37 -12.14 9.15
N ARG A 99 1.49 -11.63 8.61
CA ARG A 99 2.78 -11.61 9.32
C ARG A 99 2.70 -10.76 10.59
N LEU A 100 2.13 -9.55 10.48
CA LEU A 100 1.89 -8.67 11.64
C LEU A 100 0.99 -9.33 12.69
N ARG A 101 -0.13 -9.94 12.26
CA ARG A 101 -1.04 -10.65 13.18
C ARG A 101 -0.34 -11.77 13.94
N ARG A 102 0.51 -12.54 13.27
CA ARG A 102 1.29 -13.61 13.90
C ARG A 102 2.31 -13.07 14.90
N SER A 103 3.00 -11.99 14.55
CA SER A 103 4.05 -11.43 15.41
C SER A 103 3.49 -10.87 16.72
N ILE A 104 2.28 -10.30 16.71
CA ILE A 104 1.57 -9.84 17.93
C ILE A 104 1.31 -10.97 18.93
N HIS A 105 1.03 -12.18 18.43
CA HIS A 105 0.74 -13.36 19.24
C HIS A 105 1.96 -14.27 19.45
N GLY A 106 3.13 -13.91 18.93
CA GLY A 106 4.34 -14.73 19.01
C GLY A 106 4.22 -16.10 18.31
N ILE A 107 3.31 -16.26 17.33
CA ILE A 107 3.06 -17.55 16.69
C ILE A 107 4.08 -17.80 15.58
N ARG A 108 4.93 -18.82 15.76
CA ARG A 108 5.86 -19.31 14.73
C ARG A 108 5.09 -19.98 13.58
N LEU A 109 5.67 -19.96 12.38
CA LEU A 109 5.08 -20.61 11.19
C LEU A 109 4.97 -22.15 11.35
N SER A 110 5.87 -22.75 12.13
CA SER A 110 5.87 -24.20 12.43
C SER A 110 4.60 -24.69 13.12
N LYS A 111 3.93 -23.85 13.91
CA LYS A 111 2.69 -24.22 14.63
C LYS A 111 1.48 -24.43 13.69
N LYS A 112 1.63 -24.24 12.37
CA LYS A 112 0.61 -24.45 11.31
C LYS A 112 -0.80 -23.92 11.66
N THR A 113 -0.88 -22.85 12.44
CA THR A 113 -2.16 -22.32 12.93
C THR A 113 -2.95 -21.67 11.79
N ILE A 114 -4.24 -22.01 11.70
CA ILE A 114 -5.15 -21.49 10.68
C ILE A 114 -5.29 -19.98 10.81
N ALA A 115 -5.18 -19.26 9.68
CA ALA A 115 -5.22 -17.80 9.66
C ALA A 115 -6.53 -17.21 10.21
N ILE A 116 -7.66 -17.94 10.09
CA ILE A 116 -8.97 -17.49 10.59
C ILE A 116 -9.00 -17.40 12.13
N VAL A 117 -8.34 -18.34 12.81
CA VAL A 117 -8.25 -18.36 14.28
C VAL A 117 -7.48 -17.13 14.77
N ILE A 118 -6.34 -16.83 14.14
CA ILE A 118 -5.53 -15.64 14.46
C ILE A 118 -6.32 -14.35 14.20
N ARG A 119 -7.09 -14.33 13.10
CA ARG A 119 -7.96 -13.19 12.77
C ARG A 119 -9.02 -12.95 13.83
N ARG A 120 -9.71 -14.00 14.30
CA ARG A 120 -10.73 -13.92 15.36
C ARG A 120 -10.14 -13.35 16.66
N ARG A 121 -8.96 -13.82 17.08
CA ARG A 121 -8.27 -13.33 18.29
C ARG A 121 -7.90 -11.85 18.23
N THR A 122 -7.51 -11.37 17.06
CA THR A 122 -6.97 -10.00 16.92
C THR A 122 -8.05 -8.98 16.55
N SER A 123 -9.11 -9.40 15.84
CA SER A 123 -10.20 -8.59 15.28
C SER A 123 -9.76 -7.24 14.65
N LEU A 124 -8.60 -7.23 13.99
CA LEU A 124 -8.11 -6.08 13.22
C LEU A 124 -8.89 -5.91 11.92
N SER A 125 -9.15 -4.66 11.52
CA SER A 125 -9.69 -4.35 10.19
C SER A 125 -8.78 -4.87 9.08
N ASP A 126 -9.36 -5.50 8.06
CA ASP A 126 -8.60 -5.97 6.91
C ASP A 126 -8.10 -4.79 6.07
N TRP A 127 -6.80 -4.83 5.74
CA TRP A 127 -6.17 -3.78 4.95
C TRP A 127 -6.73 -3.75 3.53
N ILE A 128 -7.16 -4.91 3.01
CA ILE A 128 -7.80 -5.05 1.70
C ILE A 128 -9.11 -4.25 1.61
N HIS A 129 -9.89 -4.16 2.68
CA HIS A 129 -11.13 -3.38 2.65
C HIS A 129 -10.85 -1.91 2.99
N SER A 130 -9.87 -1.66 3.87
CA SER A 130 -9.49 -0.31 4.30
C SER A 130 -8.93 0.54 3.15
N ALA A 131 -8.17 -0.06 2.24
CA ALA A 131 -7.45 0.67 1.22
C ALA A 131 -8.32 1.12 0.01
N PRO A 132 -9.19 0.28 -0.58
CA PRO A 132 -10.21 0.72 -1.53
C PRO A 132 -11.20 1.70 -0.90
N ARG A 133 -11.55 1.53 0.38
CA ARG A 133 -12.37 2.51 1.10
C ARG A 133 -11.72 3.89 1.13
N ARG A 134 -10.42 3.98 1.41
CA ARG A 134 -9.67 5.24 1.35
C ARG A 134 -9.66 5.83 -0.06
N ARG A 135 -9.46 5.00 -1.08
CA ARG A 135 -9.56 5.42 -2.48
C ARG A 135 -10.93 5.99 -2.82
N ARG A 136 -12.02 5.32 -2.43
CA ARG A 136 -13.39 5.79 -2.65
C ARG A 136 -13.69 7.10 -1.91
N ILE A 137 -13.27 7.24 -0.65
CA ILE A 137 -13.44 8.48 0.11
C ILE A 137 -12.68 9.63 -0.57
N TYR A 138 -11.46 9.37 -1.04
CA TYR A 138 -10.68 10.36 -1.76
C TYR A 138 -11.36 10.75 -3.10
N GLY A 139 -11.85 9.76 -3.85
CA GLY A 139 -12.63 10.00 -5.08
C GLY A 139 -13.84 10.91 -4.83
N LYS A 140 -14.63 10.65 -3.78
CA LYS A 140 -15.75 11.51 -3.37
C LYS A 140 -15.32 12.95 -3.02
N LYS A 141 -14.12 13.13 -2.46
CA LYS A 141 -13.61 14.48 -2.18
C LYS A 141 -13.29 15.24 -3.47
N LEU A 142 -12.83 14.55 -4.50
CA LEU A 142 -12.55 15.17 -5.80
C LEU A 142 -13.82 15.55 -6.54
N THR A 143 -14.85 14.70 -6.50
CA THR A 143 -16.15 15.03 -7.12
C THR A 143 -16.80 16.24 -6.49
N ASN A 144 -16.53 16.49 -5.20
CA ASN A 144 -17.02 17.65 -4.48
C ASN A 144 -16.06 18.85 -4.58
N ALA A 145 -14.87 18.68 -5.14
CA ALA A 145 -13.91 19.75 -5.36
C ALA A 145 -14.15 20.40 -6.73
N ARG A 146 -13.84 21.69 -6.84
CA ARG A 146 -13.97 22.47 -8.07
C ARG A 146 -13.15 21.80 -9.20
N GLN A 147 -13.73 21.74 -10.40
CA GLN A 147 -13.27 20.91 -11.54
C GLN A 147 -11.84 21.21 -12.02
N ASP A 148 -11.29 22.39 -11.71
CA ASP A 148 -10.01 22.89 -12.24
C ASP A 148 -8.76 22.37 -11.50
N SER A 149 -8.91 21.42 -10.56
CA SER A 149 -7.76 20.89 -9.81
C SER A 149 -7.02 19.83 -10.63
N TRP A 150 -5.71 20.01 -10.84
CA TRP A 150 -4.77 19.04 -11.44
C TRP A 150 -4.92 17.61 -10.90
N ALA A 151 -5.34 17.49 -9.63
CA ALA A 151 -5.67 16.20 -9.04
C ALA A 151 -6.76 15.47 -9.85
N ALA A 152 -7.93 16.10 -10.08
CA ALA A 152 -9.08 15.46 -10.72
C ALA A 152 -8.74 14.87 -12.10
N THR A 153 -7.99 15.61 -12.92
CA THR A 153 -7.53 15.15 -14.25
C THR A 153 -6.66 13.90 -14.15
N ASN A 154 -5.70 13.87 -13.21
CA ASN A 154 -4.84 12.70 -13.00
C ASN A 154 -5.63 11.47 -12.50
N TRP A 155 -6.71 11.69 -11.73
CA TRP A 155 -7.60 10.59 -11.29
C TRP A 155 -8.32 9.91 -12.42
N TYR A 156 -8.93 10.68 -13.33
CA TYR A 156 -9.62 10.14 -14.49
C TYR A 156 -8.67 9.38 -15.41
N GLN A 157 -7.43 9.87 -15.59
CA GLN A 157 -6.40 9.16 -16.37
C GLN A 157 -6.02 7.82 -15.74
N MET A 158 -5.82 7.75 -14.42
CA MET A 158 -5.53 6.49 -13.73
C MET A 158 -6.69 5.49 -13.77
N GLU A 159 -7.93 5.98 -13.77
CA GLU A 159 -9.12 5.12 -13.89
C GLU A 159 -9.25 4.57 -15.31
N ALA A 160 -9.01 5.39 -16.32
CA ALA A 160 -8.94 4.98 -17.73
C ALA A 160 -7.83 3.93 -17.96
N ASP A 161 -6.64 4.12 -17.38
CA ASP A 161 -5.52 3.16 -17.49
C ASP A 161 -5.82 1.81 -16.84
N VAL A 162 -6.53 1.80 -15.70
CA VAL A 162 -6.98 0.57 -15.03
C VAL A 162 -7.99 -0.18 -15.89
N LEU A 163 -8.94 0.54 -16.52
CA LEU A 163 -9.93 -0.03 -17.43
C LEU A 163 -9.28 -0.54 -18.73
N ALA A 164 -8.30 0.19 -19.27
CA ALA A 164 -7.52 -0.22 -20.45
C ALA A 164 -6.58 -1.40 -20.17
N GLY A 165 -6.05 -1.51 -18.95
CA GLY A 165 -5.26 -2.67 -18.50
C GLY A 165 -6.10 -3.93 -18.32
N SER A 166 -7.37 -3.80 -17.95
CA SER A 166 -8.31 -4.94 -17.83
C SER A 166 -8.64 -5.58 -19.19
N LYS A 167 -8.59 -4.82 -20.29
CA LYS A 167 -8.83 -5.34 -21.65
C LYS A 167 -7.62 -6.06 -22.27
N ARG A 168 -6.41 -5.87 -21.74
CA ARG A 168 -5.18 -6.53 -22.24
C ARG A 168 -4.90 -7.89 -21.60
N GLY A 169 -5.66 -8.30 -20.59
CA GLY A 169 -5.53 -9.60 -19.92
C GLY A 169 -6.57 -10.66 -20.35
N GLY A 170 -7.33 -10.39 -21.42
CA GLY A 170 -8.39 -11.27 -21.93
C GLY A 170 -8.13 -11.71 -23.37
N SER A 171 -7.07 -12.45 -23.61
CA SER A 171 -6.91 -13.29 -24.80
C SER A 171 -5.95 -14.43 -24.48
N THR A 172 -6.23 -15.60 -25.05
CA THR A 172 -5.61 -16.92 -24.87
C THR A 172 -6.15 -17.76 -23.68
N ILE A 173 -7.34 -18.34 -23.88
CA ILE A 173 -7.54 -19.80 -23.75
C ILE A 173 -7.90 -20.29 -25.16
#